data_AF-A0A3N4HNG6-F1
#
_entry.id   AF-A0A3N4HNG6-F1
#
_cell.length_a   1.000
_cell.length_b   1.000
_cell.length_c   1.000
_cell.angle_alpha   90.00
_cell.angle_beta   90.00
_cell.angle_gamma   90.00
#
_symmetry.space_group_name_H-M   'P 1'
#
loop_
_entity.id
_entity.type
_entity.pdbx_description
1 polymer ?
#
loop_
_entity_poly.entity_id
_entity_poly.type
_entity_poly.pdbx_seq_one_letter_code
_entity_poly.pdbx_strand_id
1 'polypeptide(L)'
;MEKTPKPPRPFLTTLDYDIEAEYCTKGLCWDYNLSYDPTTVILHFDNSGHDYSYPFEVRPYRLTDQIKSQIGSALLQYYDEWRLREKTNIQVCPYPADDDFDWEQEPYSFRTPEEEVRVTKWMMEGLSLIRLFHKRVRELMPELKKKGFRGLRVCWQPPAFDDSGESLDGDPDFWFPLDGPYLHIREMIESDTVPVKETRVHQVLLAHFPEIVCDDSNYALRRLPG
;
A
#
# COMPACT_ATOMS: atom_id res chain seq x y z
N MET A 1 -15.38 27.94 -19.31
CA MET A 1 -15.54 26.62 -19.96
C MET A 1 -16.39 25.76 -19.03
N GLU A 2 -17.55 25.28 -19.47
CA GLU A 2 -18.37 24.38 -18.65
C GLU A 2 -17.66 23.01 -18.58
N LYS A 3 -17.19 22.63 -17.38
CA LYS A 3 -16.66 21.28 -17.13
C LYS A 3 -17.84 20.30 -17.22
N THR A 4 -17.85 19.46 -18.24
CA THR A 4 -18.85 18.40 -18.41
C THR A 4 -18.86 17.51 -17.16
N PRO A 5 -20.01 17.28 -16.50
CA PRO A 5 -20.06 16.44 -15.31
C PRO A 5 -19.58 15.03 -15.66
N LYS A 6 -18.55 14.55 -14.94
CA LYS A 6 -18.06 13.17 -15.09
C LYS A 6 -19.23 12.21 -14.80
N PRO A 7 -19.45 11.19 -15.65
CA PRO A 7 -20.51 10.21 -15.42
C PRO A 7 -20.30 9.52 -14.06
N PRO A 8 -21.37 9.19 -13.32
CA PRO A 8 -21.25 8.48 -12.06
C PRO A 8 -20.51 7.16 -12.30
N ARG A 9 -19.43 6.92 -11.55
CA ARG A 9 -18.70 5.65 -11.60
C ARG A 9 -19.72 4.54 -11.30
N PRO A 10 -19.81 3.47 -12.13
CA PRO A 10 -20.74 2.39 -11.88
C PRO A 10 -20.45 1.79 -10.50
N PHE A 11 -21.49 1.66 -9.67
CA PHE A 11 -21.42 0.86 -8.45
C PHE A 11 -21.14 -0.59 -8.89
N LEU A 12 -19.89 -1.03 -8.73
CA LEU A 12 -19.47 -2.40 -8.94
C LEU A 12 -20.24 -3.30 -7.97
N THR A 13 -21.36 -3.82 -8.47
CA THR A 13 -22.16 -4.83 -7.77
C THR A 13 -21.60 -6.18 -8.15
N THR A 14 -21.27 -6.96 -7.11
CA THR A 14 -20.73 -8.33 -7.13
C THR A 14 -19.38 -8.51 -7.82
N LEU A 15 -18.31 -8.09 -7.15
CA LEU A 15 -17.00 -8.72 -7.31
C LEU A 15 -17.14 -10.16 -6.77
N ASP A 16 -17.00 -11.16 -7.65
CA ASP A 16 -16.74 -12.55 -7.26
C ASP A 16 -15.37 -12.59 -6.58
N TYR A 17 -15.35 -12.27 -5.29
CA TYR A 17 -14.10 -12.15 -4.55
C TYR A 17 -13.53 -13.53 -4.20
N ASP A 18 -12.20 -13.57 -4.16
CA ASP A 18 -11.43 -14.60 -3.49
C ASP A 18 -11.51 -14.46 -1.94
N ILE A 19 -12.68 -14.09 -1.40
CA ILE A 19 -12.92 -13.98 0.06
C ILE A 19 -12.71 -15.34 0.71
N GLU A 20 -13.09 -16.42 0.02
CA GLU A 20 -12.95 -17.79 0.53
C GLU A 20 -11.51 -18.32 0.43
N ALA A 21 -10.64 -17.71 -0.38
CA ALA A 21 -9.25 -18.16 -0.45
C ALA A 21 -8.51 -17.90 0.85
N GLU A 22 -7.55 -18.77 1.13
CA GLU A 22 -6.67 -18.64 2.28
C GLU A 22 -5.82 -17.36 2.21
N TYR A 23 -5.42 -16.96 1.02
CA TYR A 23 -4.57 -15.79 0.76
C TYR A 23 -5.11 -14.96 -0.40
N CYS A 24 -4.83 -13.67 -0.40
CA CYS A 24 -5.16 -12.79 -1.52
C CYS A 24 -4.31 -13.15 -2.75
N THR A 25 -4.94 -13.48 -3.88
CA THR A 25 -4.24 -13.76 -5.14
C THR A 25 -4.31 -12.60 -6.13
N LYS A 26 -5.10 -11.56 -5.85
CA LYS A 26 -5.37 -10.44 -6.76
C LYS A 26 -5.46 -9.12 -5.99
N GLY A 27 -4.63 -8.16 -6.36
CA GLY A 27 -4.62 -6.82 -5.77
C GLY A 27 -5.83 -6.01 -6.21
N LEU A 28 -6.49 -5.39 -5.24
CA LEU A 28 -7.77 -4.68 -5.38
C LEU A 28 -7.90 -3.63 -4.27
N CYS A 29 -8.91 -2.77 -4.38
CA CYS A 29 -9.36 -1.95 -3.26
C CYS A 29 -9.69 -2.82 -2.02
N TRP A 30 -9.32 -2.35 -0.84
CA TRP A 30 -9.58 -3.03 0.42
C TRP A 30 -11.08 -3.19 0.70
N ASP A 31 -11.51 -4.43 0.98
CA ASP A 31 -12.89 -4.70 1.41
C ASP A 31 -13.04 -4.47 2.91
N TYR A 32 -13.79 -3.44 3.29
CA TYR A 32 -14.07 -3.13 4.69
C TYR A 32 -14.78 -4.26 5.44
N ASN A 33 -15.53 -5.12 4.75
CA ASN A 33 -16.19 -6.26 5.40
C ASN A 33 -15.18 -7.25 6.01
N LEU A 34 -13.99 -7.38 5.40
CA LEU A 34 -12.91 -8.22 5.94
C LEU A 34 -12.46 -7.75 7.32
N SER A 35 -12.56 -6.46 7.63
CA SER A 35 -12.17 -5.91 8.94
C SER A 35 -13.03 -6.45 10.09
N TYR A 36 -14.20 -7.01 9.76
CA TYR A 36 -15.14 -7.59 10.71
C TYR A 36 -15.16 -9.12 10.67
N ASP A 37 -14.41 -9.77 9.76
CA ASP A 37 -14.34 -11.22 9.69
C ASP A 37 -13.50 -11.77 10.85
N PRO A 38 -14.11 -12.49 11.81
CA PRO A 38 -13.37 -13.02 12.97
C PRO A 38 -12.44 -14.19 12.60
N THR A 39 -12.55 -14.71 11.38
CA THR A 39 -11.77 -15.84 10.88
C THR A 39 -10.57 -15.42 10.03
N THR A 40 -10.39 -14.12 9.77
CA THR A 40 -9.26 -13.63 8.98
C THR A 40 -8.26 -12.88 9.85
N VAL A 41 -6.98 -13.20 9.66
CA VAL A 41 -5.87 -12.41 10.20
C VAL A 41 -5.55 -11.30 9.20
N ILE A 42 -5.52 -10.07 9.67
CA ILE A 42 -5.20 -8.89 8.86
C ILE A 42 -3.91 -8.28 9.36
N LEU A 43 -2.99 -8.04 8.44
CA LEU A 43 -1.83 -7.17 8.63
C LEU A 43 -2.17 -5.83 7.98
N HIS A 44 -2.28 -4.78 8.78
CA HIS A 44 -2.61 -3.43 8.30
C HIS A 44 -1.36 -2.56 8.38
N PHE A 45 -0.93 -2.03 7.23
CA PHE A 45 0.22 -1.14 7.10
C PHE A 45 -0.30 0.23 6.71
N ASP A 46 -0.15 1.22 7.59
CA ASP A 46 -0.49 2.60 7.28
C ASP A 46 0.76 3.43 7.04
N ASN A 47 1.01 3.77 5.77
CA ASN A 47 2.12 4.63 5.37
C ASN A 47 1.64 5.87 4.63
N SER A 48 0.35 6.18 4.71
CA SER A 48 -0.25 7.34 4.04
C SER A 48 0.44 8.67 4.40
N GLY A 49 0.93 8.78 5.64
CA GLY A 49 1.49 10.02 6.18
C GLY A 49 0.48 10.85 6.97
N HIS A 50 -0.76 10.39 7.13
CA HIS A 50 -1.74 11.03 8.01
C HIS A 50 -1.26 11.06 9.46
N ASP A 51 -1.63 12.14 10.14
CA ASP A 51 -1.47 12.26 11.59
C ASP A 51 -2.19 11.12 12.32
N TYR A 52 -1.58 10.65 13.41
CA TYR A 52 -2.12 9.56 14.24
C TYR A 52 -2.29 8.21 13.53
N SER A 53 -1.69 8.03 12.35
CA SER A 53 -1.59 6.72 11.69
C SER A 53 -0.81 5.73 12.55
N TYR A 54 -1.32 4.48 12.62
CA TYR A 54 -0.60 3.37 13.24
C TYR A 54 0.16 2.60 12.16
N PRO A 55 1.50 2.67 12.12
CA PRO A 55 2.27 2.20 10.97
C PRO A 55 2.09 0.71 10.70
N PHE A 56 1.83 -0.08 11.74
CA PHE A 56 1.58 -1.50 11.64
C PHE A 56 0.60 -1.97 12.72
N GLU A 57 -0.53 -2.53 12.29
CA GLU A 57 -1.52 -3.17 13.16
C GLU A 57 -1.78 -4.62 12.75
N VAL A 58 -2.21 -5.42 13.73
CA VAL A 58 -2.66 -6.79 13.52
C VAL A 58 -4.10 -6.89 13.96
N ARG A 59 -4.96 -7.47 13.12
CA ARG A 59 -6.35 -7.79 13.50
C ARG A 59 -6.60 -9.30 13.38
N PRO A 60 -7.30 -9.92 14.35
CA PRO A 60 -7.77 -9.32 15.60
C PRO A 60 -6.61 -8.98 16.57
N TYR A 61 -6.74 -7.89 17.33
CA TYR A 61 -5.68 -7.35 18.20
C TYR A 61 -5.11 -8.35 19.21
N ARG A 62 -5.89 -9.36 19.63
CA ARG A 62 -5.43 -10.44 20.51
C ARG A 62 -4.27 -11.28 19.94
N LEU A 63 -4.03 -11.22 18.63
CA LEU A 63 -2.92 -11.91 17.98
C LEU A 63 -1.65 -11.05 17.88
N THR A 64 -1.69 -9.77 18.25
CA THR A 64 -0.61 -8.80 17.99
C THR A 64 0.75 -9.30 18.47
N ASP A 65 0.86 -9.76 19.73
CA ASP A 65 2.14 -10.21 20.28
C ASP A 65 2.64 -11.48 19.60
N GLN A 66 1.74 -12.43 19.32
CA GLN A 66 2.09 -13.66 18.61
C GLN A 66 2.62 -13.36 17.20
N ILE A 67 1.94 -12.48 16.46
CA ILE A 67 2.32 -12.09 15.10
C ILE A 67 3.62 -11.28 15.10
N LYS A 68 3.78 -10.30 15.99
CA LYS A 68 5.03 -9.52 16.12
C LYS A 68 6.22 -10.40 16.48
N SER A 69 6.02 -11.36 17.39
CA SER A 69 7.05 -12.35 17.72
C SER A 69 7.45 -13.21 16.52
N GLN A 70 6.47 -13.64 15.71
CA GLN A 70 6.71 -14.41 14.49
C GLN A 70 7.45 -13.61 13.40
N ILE A 71 7.14 -12.32 13.24
CA ILE A 71 7.81 -11.43 12.30
C ILE A 71 9.26 -11.17 12.73
N GLY A 72 9.48 -11.00 14.04
CA GLY A 72 10.78 -10.72 14.63
C GLY A 72 11.09 -9.23 14.71
N SER A 73 11.81 -8.83 15.77
CA SER A 73 12.13 -7.43 16.06
C SER A 73 12.98 -6.76 14.98
N ALA A 74 13.98 -7.47 14.43
CA ALA A 74 14.85 -6.93 13.39
C ALA A 74 14.07 -6.51 12.13
N LEU A 75 13.06 -7.29 11.74
CA LEU A 75 12.24 -7.01 10.58
C LEU A 75 11.25 -5.86 10.84
N LEU A 76 10.69 -5.79 12.05
CA LEU A 76 9.86 -4.66 12.50
C LEU A 76 10.66 -3.35 12.51
N GLN A 77 11.88 -3.38 13.06
CA GLN A 77 12.77 -2.21 13.06
C GLN A 77 13.13 -1.80 11.63
N TYR A 78 13.44 -2.76 10.75
CA TYR A 78 13.74 -2.45 9.35
C TYR A 78 12.58 -1.77 8.64
N TYR A 79 11.34 -2.16 8.94
CA TYR A 79 10.13 -1.50 8.45
C TYR A 79 9.98 -0.08 8.98
N ASP A 80 10.19 0.13 10.28
CA ASP A 80 10.15 1.47 10.86
C ASP A 80 11.24 2.39 10.27
N GLU A 81 12.43 1.86 10.02
CA GLU A 81 13.48 2.61 9.33
C GLU A 81 13.10 2.91 7.89
N TRP A 82 12.61 1.91 7.14
CA TRP A 82 12.21 2.06 5.74
C TRP A 82 11.15 3.14 5.56
N ARG A 83 10.08 3.13 6.37
CA ARG A 83 8.96 4.07 6.21
C ARG A 83 9.34 5.53 6.48
N LEU A 84 10.44 5.77 7.19
CA LEU A 84 10.93 7.10 7.54
C LEU A 84 11.95 7.67 6.53
N ARG A 85 12.35 6.90 5.52
CA ARG A 85 13.40 7.32 4.54
C ARG A 85 12.92 8.36 3.55
N GLU A 86 11.64 8.35 3.20
CA GLU A 86 11.06 9.21 2.16
C GLU A 86 9.81 9.91 2.68
N LYS A 87 9.48 11.04 2.06
CA LYS A 87 8.22 11.74 2.32
C LYS A 87 7.10 11.12 1.50
N THR A 88 5.95 10.94 2.14
CA THR A 88 4.69 10.51 1.53
C THR A 88 4.10 11.60 0.63
N ASN A 89 3.10 11.26 -0.19
CA ASN A 89 2.40 12.26 -1.02
C ASN A 89 1.68 13.32 -0.18
N ILE A 90 1.03 12.92 0.91
CA ILE A 90 0.34 13.85 1.83
C ILE A 90 1.30 14.89 2.42
N GLN A 91 2.56 14.50 2.66
CA GLN A 91 3.58 15.40 3.22
C GLN A 91 4.23 16.33 2.19
N VAL A 92 3.98 16.11 0.90
CA VAL A 92 4.62 16.81 -0.21
C VAL A 92 3.62 17.66 -0.98
N CYS A 93 2.41 17.15 -1.19
CA CYS A 93 1.33 17.85 -1.89
C CYS A 93 0.84 19.03 -1.03
N PRO A 94 0.53 20.20 -1.65
CA PRO A 94 -0.11 21.31 -0.96
C PRO A 94 -1.46 20.87 -0.41
N TYR A 95 -1.81 21.38 0.77
CA TYR A 95 -3.10 21.11 1.38
C TYR A 95 -4.18 21.92 0.66
N PRO A 96 -5.35 21.36 0.30
CA PRO A 96 -6.39 22.09 -0.44
C PRO A 96 -6.92 23.37 0.24
N ALA A 97 -6.66 23.55 1.54
CA ALA A 97 -7.01 24.75 2.29
C ALA A 97 -5.86 25.79 2.39
N ASP A 98 -4.78 25.61 1.62
CA ASP A 98 -3.69 26.58 1.53
C ASP A 98 -4.08 27.74 0.61
N ASP A 99 -4.54 28.85 1.21
CA ASP A 99 -4.98 30.06 0.50
C ASP A 99 -3.81 30.83 -0.15
N ASP A 100 -2.56 30.56 0.25
CA ASP A 100 -1.36 31.20 -0.32
C ASP A 100 -0.82 30.46 -1.56
N PHE A 101 -1.37 29.28 -1.86
CA PHE A 101 -0.98 28.47 -3.00
C PHE A 101 -1.68 28.91 -4.29
N ASP A 102 -0.92 29.01 -5.39
CA ASP A 102 -1.46 29.33 -6.71
C ASP A 102 -2.12 28.10 -7.35
N TRP A 103 -3.42 27.92 -7.12
CA TRP A 103 -4.20 26.81 -7.65
C TRP A 103 -4.48 26.89 -9.17
N GLU A 104 -4.14 28.01 -9.82
CA GLU A 104 -4.34 28.20 -11.26
C GLU A 104 -3.08 27.90 -12.08
N GLN A 105 -1.96 27.55 -11.44
CA GLN A 105 -0.73 27.17 -12.12
C GLN A 105 -0.86 25.82 -12.84
N GLU A 106 0.02 25.58 -13.82
CA GLU A 106 0.02 24.32 -14.57
C GLU A 106 0.24 23.11 -13.65
N PRO A 107 -0.49 21.98 -13.83
CA PRO A 107 -0.32 20.76 -13.05
C PRO A 107 1.13 20.26 -13.04
N TYR A 108 1.66 19.93 -11.86
CA TYR A 108 2.99 19.33 -11.72
C TYR A 108 3.12 18.56 -10.42
N SER A 109 3.95 17.51 -10.42
CA SER A 109 4.32 16.85 -9.17
C SER A 109 5.39 17.66 -8.46
N PHE A 110 5.24 17.84 -7.16
CA PHE A 110 6.25 18.48 -6.30
C PHE A 110 7.55 17.69 -6.14
N ARG A 111 7.65 16.51 -6.76
CA ARG A 111 8.86 15.68 -6.75
C ARG A 111 9.75 16.05 -7.92
N THR A 112 11.06 16.19 -7.66
CA THR A 112 12.04 16.28 -8.76
C THR A 112 12.21 14.92 -9.45
N PRO A 113 12.71 14.85 -10.69
CA PRO A 113 12.97 13.56 -11.35
C PRO A 113 13.84 12.60 -10.52
N GLU A 114 14.82 13.12 -9.78
CA GLU A 114 15.65 12.32 -8.88
C GLU A 114 14.87 11.79 -7.66
N GLU A 115 13.88 12.55 -7.17
CA GLU A 115 12.97 12.11 -6.11
C GLU A 115 12.00 11.04 -6.61
N GLU A 116 11.45 11.19 -7.80
CA GLU A 116 10.58 10.19 -8.43
C GLU A 116 11.29 8.83 -8.53
N VAL A 117 12.56 8.83 -8.95
CA VAL A 117 13.39 7.62 -8.99
C VAL A 117 13.56 7.00 -7.60
N ARG A 118 13.88 7.81 -6.58
CA ARG A 118 14.07 7.32 -5.21
C ARG A 118 12.78 6.76 -4.61
N VAL A 119 11.67 7.47 -4.78
CA VAL A 119 10.35 7.08 -4.27
C VAL A 119 9.85 5.81 -4.95
N THR A 120 10.07 5.65 -6.26
CA THR A 120 9.73 4.42 -6.98
C THR A 120 10.50 3.23 -6.40
N LYS A 121 11.82 3.35 -6.22
CA LYS A 121 12.63 2.29 -5.61
C LYS A 121 12.22 2.00 -4.16
N TRP A 122 11.90 3.04 -3.40
CA TRP A 122 11.39 2.93 -2.04
C TRP A 122 10.06 2.18 -1.99
N MET A 123 9.14 2.44 -2.91
CA MET A 123 7.87 1.72 -3.07
C MET A 123 8.09 0.25 -3.42
N MET A 124 9.03 -0.05 -4.33
CA MET A 124 9.42 -1.43 -4.66
C MET A 124 9.96 -2.18 -3.43
N GLU A 125 10.85 -1.54 -2.66
CA GLU A 125 11.38 -2.10 -1.40
C GLU A 125 10.25 -2.34 -0.37
N GLY A 126 9.31 -1.40 -0.26
CA GLY A 126 8.14 -1.50 0.61
C GLY A 126 7.26 -2.70 0.29
N LEU A 127 6.97 -2.93 -0.99
CA LEU A 127 6.22 -4.11 -1.44
C LEU A 127 6.93 -5.41 -1.03
N SER A 128 8.24 -5.52 -1.29
CA SER A 128 9.05 -6.67 -0.87
C SER A 128 8.97 -6.89 0.64
N LEU A 129 9.04 -5.81 1.41
CA LEU A 129 9.04 -5.84 2.87
C LEU A 129 7.69 -6.32 3.43
N ILE A 130 6.59 -5.75 2.95
CA ILE A 130 5.23 -6.15 3.32
C ILE A 130 4.98 -7.62 2.97
N ARG A 131 5.45 -8.07 1.80
CA ARG A 131 5.34 -9.48 1.41
C ARG A 131 6.20 -10.40 2.29
N LEU A 132 7.34 -9.93 2.79
CA LEU A 132 8.12 -10.69 3.76
C LEU A 132 7.37 -10.83 5.11
N PHE A 133 6.68 -9.78 5.57
CA PHE A 133 5.78 -9.88 6.73
C PHE A 133 4.68 -10.92 6.48
N HIS A 134 4.01 -10.84 5.32
CA HIS A 134 3.00 -11.83 4.93
C HIS A 134 3.58 -13.24 4.99
N LYS A 135 4.75 -13.48 4.39
CA LYS A 135 5.43 -14.79 4.42
C LYS A 135 5.64 -15.31 5.84
N ARG A 136 6.17 -14.47 6.74
CA ARG A 136 6.43 -14.85 8.15
C ARG A 136 5.14 -15.26 8.86
N VAL A 137 4.05 -14.53 8.64
CA VAL A 137 2.75 -14.84 9.24
C VAL A 137 2.09 -16.05 8.58
N ARG A 138 2.26 -16.22 7.27
CA ARG A 138 1.82 -17.40 6.52
C ARG A 138 2.40 -18.69 7.10
N GLU A 139 3.68 -18.69 7.48
CA GLU A 139 4.34 -19.83 8.13
C GLU A 139 3.66 -20.23 9.47
N LEU A 140 2.98 -19.29 10.13
CA LEU A 140 2.22 -19.51 11.37
C LEU A 140 0.77 -19.95 11.13
N MET A 141 0.24 -19.81 9.90
CA MET A 141 -1.15 -20.14 9.58
C MET A 141 -1.58 -21.58 9.93
N PRO A 142 -0.74 -22.63 9.81
CA PRO A 142 -1.12 -23.98 10.26
C PRO A 142 -1.53 -24.05 11.73
N GLU A 143 -0.94 -23.22 12.60
CA GLU A 143 -1.32 -23.14 14.02
C GLU A 143 -2.56 -22.28 14.22
N LEU A 144 -2.67 -21.16 13.52
CA LEU A 144 -3.82 -20.26 13.58
C LEU A 144 -5.09 -20.93 13.06
N LYS A 145 -4.97 -21.82 12.07
CA LYS A 145 -6.05 -22.68 11.59
C LYS A 145 -6.65 -23.56 12.68
N LYS A 146 -5.82 -24.11 13.56
CA LYS A 146 -6.29 -24.87 14.74
C LYS A 146 -7.10 -24.00 15.72
N LYS A 147 -6.91 -22.68 15.67
CA LYS A 147 -7.65 -21.67 16.46
C LYS A 147 -8.85 -21.08 15.70
N GLY A 148 -9.18 -21.58 14.51
CA GLY A 148 -10.34 -21.17 13.72
C GLY A 148 -10.08 -20.08 12.66
N PHE A 149 -8.83 -19.62 12.49
CA PHE A 149 -8.49 -18.66 11.44
C PHE A 149 -8.32 -19.34 10.09
N ARG A 150 -8.92 -18.78 9.04
CA ARG A 150 -8.98 -19.36 7.69
C ARG A 150 -8.27 -18.51 6.65
N GLY A 151 -8.22 -17.19 6.85
CA GLY A 151 -7.61 -16.26 5.93
C GLY A 151 -6.44 -15.49 6.52
N LEU A 152 -5.50 -15.10 5.66
CA LEU A 152 -4.53 -14.04 5.90
C LEU A 152 -4.70 -12.97 4.82
N ARG A 153 -4.81 -11.72 5.24
CA ARG A 153 -4.97 -10.56 4.35
C ARG A 153 -4.02 -9.45 4.76
N VAL A 154 -3.62 -8.65 3.77
CA VAL A 154 -2.77 -7.48 3.96
C VAL A 154 -3.51 -6.28 3.39
N CYS A 155 -3.70 -5.27 4.22
CA CYS A 155 -4.15 -3.95 3.82
C CYS A 155 -2.95 -3.02 3.87
N TRP A 156 -2.68 -2.30 2.79
CA TRP A 156 -1.66 -1.27 2.74
C TRP A 156 -2.29 0.06 2.37
N GLN A 157 -2.01 1.10 3.15
CA GLN A 157 -2.23 2.48 2.73
C GLN A 157 -0.89 2.98 2.18
N PRO A 158 -0.70 2.90 0.84
CA PRO A 158 0.59 3.20 0.26
C PRO A 158 0.95 4.67 0.47
N PRO A 159 2.25 4.99 0.62
CA PRO A 159 2.72 6.36 0.84
C PRO A 159 2.77 7.22 -0.42
N ALA A 160 2.70 6.60 -1.60
CA ALA A 160 2.76 7.23 -2.90
C ALA A 160 2.03 6.36 -3.93
N PHE A 161 1.77 6.91 -5.13
CA PHE A 161 1.05 6.24 -6.22
C PHE A 161 -0.42 5.92 -5.94
N ASP A 162 -0.99 6.42 -4.85
CA ASP A 162 -2.41 6.31 -4.53
C ASP A 162 -3.28 7.32 -5.30
N ASP A 163 -4.56 7.00 -5.47
CA ASP A 163 -5.57 7.86 -6.10
C ASP A 163 -5.92 9.02 -5.17
N SER A 164 -5.45 10.23 -5.48
CA SER A 164 -5.81 11.46 -4.76
C SER A 164 -7.30 11.73 -4.76
N GLY A 165 -8.06 11.24 -5.74
CA GLY A 165 -9.51 11.39 -5.78
C GLY A 165 -10.25 10.52 -4.75
N GLU A 166 -9.59 9.52 -4.16
CA GLU A 166 -10.09 8.78 -2.99
C GLU A 166 -9.65 9.42 -1.66
N SER A 167 -8.58 10.21 -1.69
CA SER A 167 -8.09 11.05 -0.61
C SER A 167 -8.90 12.37 -0.57
N LEU A 168 -9.14 12.93 0.62
CA LEU A 168 -9.73 14.27 0.74
C LEU A 168 -8.64 15.35 0.90
N ASP A 169 -7.38 14.95 0.92
CA ASP A 169 -6.28 15.72 1.48
C ASP A 169 -5.26 16.20 0.42
N GLY A 170 -5.54 16.00 -0.87
CA GLY A 170 -4.66 16.45 -1.94
C GLY A 170 -5.42 16.74 -3.24
N ASP A 171 -4.88 17.68 -4.02
CA ASP A 171 -5.41 17.99 -5.34
C ASP A 171 -4.78 17.06 -6.39
N PRO A 172 -5.58 16.39 -7.24
CA PRO A 172 -5.07 15.53 -8.31
C PRO A 172 -4.06 16.19 -9.25
N ASP A 173 -4.18 17.49 -9.49
CA ASP A 173 -3.31 18.22 -10.42
C ASP A 173 -1.88 18.41 -9.86
N PHE A 174 -1.67 18.13 -8.57
CA PHE A 174 -0.37 18.25 -7.90
C PHE A 174 0.10 16.94 -7.23
N TRP A 175 -0.65 15.85 -7.43
CA TRP A 175 -0.38 14.56 -6.82
C TRP A 175 0.69 13.76 -7.58
N PHE A 176 1.34 12.81 -6.89
CA PHE A 176 2.34 11.94 -7.51
C PHE A 176 1.87 10.48 -7.60
N PRO A 177 1.84 9.86 -8.79
CA PRO A 177 2.05 10.46 -10.11
C PRO A 177 0.87 11.36 -10.49
N LEU A 178 1.07 12.21 -11.50
CA LEU A 178 0.03 13.14 -11.97
C LEU A 178 -1.09 12.41 -12.68
N ASP A 179 -0.74 11.42 -13.49
CA ASP A 179 -1.69 10.62 -14.27
C ASP A 179 -1.81 9.21 -13.72
N GLY A 180 -2.93 8.55 -14.05
CA GLY A 180 -3.14 7.14 -13.71
C GLY A 180 -2.27 6.19 -14.56
N PRO A 181 -2.19 4.90 -14.19
CA PRO A 181 -3.00 4.23 -13.17
C PRO A 181 -2.54 4.52 -11.74
N TYR A 182 -3.47 4.41 -10.77
CA TYR A 182 -3.17 4.57 -9.34
C TYR A 182 -3.48 3.30 -8.55
N LEU A 183 -2.88 3.21 -7.36
CA LEU A 183 -3.30 2.36 -6.26
C LEU A 183 -4.52 2.96 -5.56
N HIS A 184 -5.28 2.12 -4.88
CA HIS A 184 -6.32 2.63 -3.97
C HIS A 184 -5.69 3.18 -2.69
N ILE A 185 -6.40 4.09 -2.01
CA ILE A 185 -5.93 4.64 -0.71
C ILE A 185 -5.76 3.54 0.35
N ARG A 186 -6.49 2.43 0.17
CA ARG A 186 -6.32 1.17 0.90
C ARG A 186 -6.27 0.05 -0.12
N GLU A 187 -5.07 -0.45 -0.37
CA GLU A 187 -4.80 -1.51 -1.32
C GLU A 187 -4.75 -2.87 -0.59
N MET A 188 -5.45 -3.86 -1.11
CA MET A 188 -5.29 -5.25 -0.70
C MET A 188 -4.08 -5.84 -1.42
N ILE A 189 -3.08 -6.26 -0.66
CA ILE A 189 -1.81 -6.75 -1.24
C ILE A 189 -1.87 -8.24 -1.51
N GLU A 190 -1.43 -8.64 -2.70
CA GLU A 190 -1.30 -10.05 -3.06
C GLU A 190 -0.30 -10.78 -2.15
N SER A 191 -0.58 -12.07 -1.96
CA SER A 191 0.22 -12.99 -1.17
C SER A 191 1.68 -13.02 -1.61
N ASP A 192 2.57 -13.38 -0.68
CA ASP A 192 3.99 -13.61 -0.98
C ASP A 192 4.21 -14.75 -2.00
N THR A 193 3.19 -15.58 -2.26
CA THR A 193 3.21 -16.67 -3.24
C THR A 193 2.92 -16.23 -4.68
N VAL A 194 2.32 -15.06 -4.90
CA VAL A 194 2.07 -14.49 -6.24
C VAL A 194 3.38 -13.87 -6.74
N PRO A 195 3.91 -14.17 -7.94
CA PRO A 195 5.14 -13.54 -8.43
C PRO A 195 5.08 -12.00 -8.32
N VAL A 196 6.17 -11.35 -7.90
CA VAL A 196 6.17 -9.88 -7.67
C VAL A 196 5.76 -9.10 -8.92
N LYS A 197 6.17 -9.59 -10.10
CA LYS A 197 5.84 -8.98 -11.40
C LYS A 197 4.36 -9.06 -11.73
N GLU A 198 3.61 -9.96 -11.10
CA GLU A 198 2.16 -10.13 -11.33
C GLU A 198 1.32 -9.31 -10.36
N THR A 199 1.93 -8.64 -9.37
CA THR A 199 1.16 -7.83 -8.41
C THR A 199 0.69 -6.52 -9.03
N ARG A 200 -0.48 -6.07 -8.60
CA ARG A 200 -1.05 -4.78 -8.99
C ARG A 200 -0.11 -3.62 -8.65
N VAL A 201 0.54 -3.65 -7.49
CA VAL A 201 1.54 -2.65 -7.11
C VAL A 201 2.67 -2.58 -8.12
N HIS A 202 3.26 -3.71 -8.51
CA HIS A 202 4.30 -3.73 -9.54
C HIS A 202 3.78 -3.17 -10.87
N GLN A 203 2.59 -3.58 -11.30
CA GLN A 203 1.99 -3.12 -12.56
C GLN A 203 1.72 -1.62 -12.58
N VAL A 204 1.28 -1.03 -11.46
CA VAL A 204 1.10 0.43 -11.34
C VAL A 204 2.45 1.13 -11.43
N LEU A 205 3.46 0.69 -10.67
CA LEU A 205 4.80 1.30 -10.73
C LEU A 205 5.41 1.18 -12.14
N LEU A 206 5.25 0.02 -12.79
CA LEU A 206 5.78 -0.27 -14.13
C LEU A 206 5.16 0.65 -15.19
N ALA A 207 3.88 1.01 -15.06
CA ALA A 207 3.21 1.91 -15.98
C ALA A 207 3.80 3.33 -15.97
N HIS A 208 4.31 3.77 -14.83
CA HIS A 208 4.90 5.11 -14.65
C HIS A 208 6.40 5.15 -14.88
N PHE A 209 7.13 4.15 -14.39
CA PHE A 209 8.59 4.15 -14.32
C PHE A 209 9.20 2.82 -14.82
N PRO A 210 8.98 2.44 -16.09
CA PRO A 210 9.35 1.13 -16.58
C PRO A 210 10.86 0.85 -16.49
N GLU A 211 11.70 1.84 -16.74
CA GLU A 211 13.17 1.73 -16.66
C GLU A 211 13.69 1.44 -15.25
N ILE A 212 12.98 1.90 -14.21
CA ILE A 212 13.33 1.63 -12.81
C ILE A 212 12.80 0.25 -12.39
N VAL A 213 11.54 -0.04 -12.75
CA VAL A 213 10.83 -1.23 -12.29
C VAL A 213 11.29 -2.52 -12.96
N CYS A 214 11.85 -2.43 -14.18
CA CYS A 214 12.47 -3.58 -14.85
C CYS A 214 13.75 -4.08 -14.16
N ASP A 215 14.38 -3.27 -13.31
CA ASP A 215 15.55 -3.69 -12.53
C ASP A 215 15.10 -4.37 -11.22
N ASP A 216 15.04 -5.71 -11.27
CA ASP A 216 14.63 -6.56 -10.15
C ASP A 216 15.50 -6.38 -8.89
N SER A 217 16.71 -5.81 -9.02
CA SER A 217 17.57 -5.55 -7.86
C SER A 217 16.98 -4.52 -6.89
N ASN A 218 16.07 -3.66 -7.36
CA ASN A 218 15.36 -2.69 -6.52
C ASN A 218 14.34 -3.35 -5.57
N TYR A 219 13.99 -4.62 -5.78
CA TYR A 219 13.21 -5.42 -4.83
C TYR A 219 14.07 -6.07 -3.74
N ALA A 220 15.40 -6.04 -3.86
CA ALA A 220 16.28 -6.67 -2.90
C ALA A 220 16.23 -5.93 -1.56
N LEU A 221 15.80 -6.64 -0.52
CA LEU A 221 15.89 -6.13 0.85
C LEU A 221 17.37 -6.04 1.25
N ARG A 222 17.77 -4.93 1.89
CA ARG A 222 19.10 -4.84 2.49
C ARG A 222 19.23 -5.96 3.52
N ARG A 223 20.45 -6.48 3.72
CA ARG A 223 20.69 -7.53 4.70
C ARG A 223 20.13 -7.08 6.05
N LEU A 224 19.12 -7.80 6.54
CA LEU A 224 18.65 -7.61 7.91
C LEU A 224 19.85 -7.82 8.84
N PRO A 225 20.09 -6.92 9.81
CA PRO A 225 21.05 -7.22 10.85
C PRO A 225 20.64 -8.55 11.51
N GLY A 226 21.57 -9.51 11.49
CA GLY A 226 21.37 -10.85 12.06
C GLY A 226 21.35 -10.83 13.58
#